data_AF-A0A973MEF0-F1
#
_entry.id   AF-A0A973MEF0-F1
#
_cell.length_a   1.000
_cell.length_b   1.000
_cell.length_c   1.000
_cell.angle_alpha   90.00
_cell.angle_beta   90.00
_cell.angle_gamma   90.00
#
_symmetry.space_group_name_H-M   'P 1'
#
loop_
_entity.id
_entity.type
_entity.pdbx_description
1 polymer ?
#
loop_
_entity_poly.entity_id
_entity_poly.type
_entity_poly.pdbx_seq_one_letter_code
_entity_poly.pdbx_strand_id
1 'polypeptide(L)'
;QCTQPCASGQNVCRYHGAAAPQNKAKAKERIVEQKAAALMATYGLKVETTATEALLEEVQWTAGHVAWLRERVQEIEGAALVEGMDREHPLVWGVTKEKIGGEDRGTTEEAAPSIWLKLYQQERAHLVKVCSEAIRAGIEERRVRLAESQGALVAQAIRAILADLGLTTEQQARVAEVVPRHLRALASA
;
A
#
# COMPACT_ATOMS: atom_id res chain seq x y z
N GLN A 1 16.58 -46.99 12.80
CA GLN A 1 15.81 -45.76 12.51
C GLN A 1 15.96 -45.45 11.02
N CYS A 2 14.93 -44.89 10.37
CA CYS A 2 15.00 -44.52 8.95
C CYS A 2 15.89 -43.28 8.77
N THR A 3 16.82 -43.32 7.80
CA THR A 3 17.74 -42.22 7.49
C THR A 3 17.25 -41.31 6.35
N GLN A 4 16.13 -41.65 5.72
CA GLN A 4 15.58 -40.89 4.60
C GLN A 4 14.87 -39.63 5.10
N PRO A 5 15.01 -38.49 4.39
CA PRO A 5 14.35 -37.25 4.77
C PRO A 5 12.84 -37.38 4.70
N CYS A 6 12.15 -36.69 5.61
CA CYS A 6 10.70 -36.59 5.57
C CYS A 6 10.23 -35.84 4.30
N ALA A 7 9.07 -36.22 3.78
CA ALA A 7 8.46 -35.47 2.68
C ALA A 7 8.02 -34.07 3.16
N SER A 8 8.00 -33.09 2.25
CA SER A 8 7.67 -31.69 2.59
C SER A 8 6.30 -31.58 3.29
N GLY A 9 6.27 -30.89 4.43
CA GLY A 9 5.08 -30.74 5.28
C GLY A 9 4.67 -32.01 6.05
N GLN A 10 5.49 -33.07 6.04
CA GLN A 10 5.17 -34.36 6.65
C GLN A 10 6.23 -34.80 7.68
N ASN A 11 5.83 -35.75 8.54
CA ASN A 11 6.70 -36.36 9.55
C ASN A 11 7.20 -37.75 9.12
N VAL A 12 6.96 -38.13 7.86
CA VAL A 12 7.32 -39.44 7.32
C VAL A 12 7.99 -39.29 5.96
N CYS A 13 8.92 -40.18 5.65
CA CYS A 13 9.59 -40.19 4.35
C CYS A 13 8.72 -40.84 3.27
N ARG A 14 9.13 -40.68 2.01
CA ARG A 14 8.45 -41.29 0.84
C ARG A 14 8.16 -42.78 1.02
N TYR A 15 9.09 -43.51 1.63
CA TYR A 15 9.01 -44.96 1.81
C TYR A 15 8.18 -45.39 3.02
N HIS A 16 7.91 -44.50 3.96
CA HIS A 16 7.13 -44.78 5.17
C HIS A 16 5.77 -44.05 5.15
N GLY A 17 5.09 -44.11 4.01
CA GLY A 17 3.68 -43.71 3.92
C GLY A 17 3.42 -42.26 3.51
N ALA A 18 4.42 -41.48 3.09
CA ALA A 18 4.17 -40.10 2.64
C ALA A 18 3.30 -40.00 1.38
N ALA A 19 3.18 -41.10 0.63
CA ALA A 19 2.30 -41.19 -0.54
C ALA A 19 0.82 -41.34 -0.18
N ALA A 20 0.49 -41.74 1.06
CA ALA A 20 -0.88 -42.00 1.49
C ALA A 20 -1.74 -40.72 1.41
N PRO A 21 -2.99 -40.79 0.89
CA PRO A 21 -3.86 -39.63 0.72
C PRO A 21 -4.05 -38.79 1.99
N GLN A 22 -4.23 -39.44 3.14
CA GLN A 22 -4.40 -38.79 4.45
C GLN A 22 -3.15 -38.02 4.88
N ASN A 23 -1.95 -38.53 4.60
CA ASN A 23 -0.69 -37.87 4.94
C ASN A 23 -0.44 -36.66 4.03
N LYS A 24 -0.81 -36.75 2.75
CA LYS A 24 -0.77 -35.61 1.81
C LYS A 24 -1.76 -34.51 2.19
N ALA A 25 -2.99 -34.87 2.57
CA ALA A 25 -3.99 -33.90 3.02
C ALA A 25 -3.51 -33.15 4.28
N LYS A 26 -3.06 -33.89 5.29
CA LYS A 26 -2.51 -33.29 6.52
C LYS A 26 -1.25 -32.46 6.28
N ALA A 27 -0.43 -32.82 5.29
CA ALA A 27 0.74 -32.02 4.89
C ALA A 27 0.32 -30.65 4.36
N LYS A 28 -0.71 -30.60 3.51
CA LYS A 28 -1.24 -29.34 2.96
C LYS A 28 -1.78 -28.45 4.08
N GLU A 29 -2.56 -29.02 5.01
CA GLU A 29 -3.05 -28.30 6.18
C GLU A 29 -1.89 -27.71 7.01
N ARG A 30 -0.88 -28.52 7.36
CA ARG A 30 0.28 -28.04 8.14
C ARG A 30 1.05 -26.93 7.43
N ILE A 31 1.22 -27.02 6.11
CA ILE A 31 1.89 -25.97 5.35
C ILE A 31 1.06 -24.67 5.39
N VAL A 32 -0.26 -24.76 5.30
CA VAL A 32 -1.15 -23.59 5.44
C VAL A 32 -1.08 -23.02 6.86
N GLU A 33 -1.15 -23.85 7.88
CA GLU A 33 -0.99 -23.45 9.29
C GLU A 33 0.36 -22.81 9.55
N GLN A 34 1.45 -23.36 9.02
CA GLN A 34 2.80 -22.80 9.14
C GLN A 34 2.92 -21.44 8.44
N LYS A 35 2.34 -21.29 7.25
CA LYS A 35 2.28 -19.99 6.55
C LYS A 35 1.45 -18.97 7.32
N ALA A 36 0.30 -19.38 7.83
CA ALA A 36 -0.55 -18.52 8.67
C ALA A 36 0.17 -18.11 9.96
N ALA A 37 0.85 -19.04 10.63
CA ALA A 37 1.66 -18.76 11.81
C ALA A 37 2.82 -17.80 11.51
N ALA A 38 3.50 -17.97 10.37
CA ALA A 38 4.56 -17.06 9.93
C ALA A 38 4.04 -15.64 9.65
N LEU A 39 2.86 -15.51 9.05
CA LEU A 39 2.20 -14.22 8.83
C LEU A 39 1.67 -13.60 10.14
N MET A 40 1.19 -14.42 11.07
CA MET A 40 0.74 -13.95 12.40
C MET A 40 1.91 -13.54 13.28
N ALA A 41 3.12 -14.06 13.05
CA ALA A 41 4.31 -13.66 13.80
C ALA A 41 4.62 -12.16 13.65
N THR A 42 4.18 -11.52 12.56
CA THR A 42 4.33 -10.08 12.35
C THR A 42 3.11 -9.26 12.78
N TYR A 43 1.97 -9.91 13.04
CA TYR A 43 0.74 -9.23 13.43
C TYR A 43 0.87 -8.66 14.85
N GLY A 44 0.75 -7.34 14.96
CA GLY A 44 0.86 -6.61 16.24
C GLY A 44 2.29 -6.28 16.67
N LEU A 45 3.31 -6.54 15.83
CA LEU A 45 4.66 -6.06 16.11
C LEU A 45 4.70 -4.52 16.08
N LYS A 46 5.48 -3.94 17.00
CA LYS A 46 5.70 -2.50 17.04
C LYS A 46 6.45 -2.06 15.78
N VAL A 47 5.92 -1.04 15.13
CA VAL A 47 6.59 -0.29 14.06
C VAL A 47 7.06 1.03 14.65
N GLU A 48 8.35 1.34 14.53
CA GLU A 48 8.88 2.65 14.90
C GLU A 48 8.49 3.66 13.82
N THR A 49 7.51 4.50 14.11
CA THR A 49 7.02 5.56 13.23
C THR A 49 6.40 6.67 14.08
N THR A 50 6.27 7.88 13.51
CA THR A 50 5.47 8.94 14.12
C THR A 50 4.04 8.94 13.60
N ALA A 51 3.11 9.55 14.34
CA ALA A 51 1.73 9.70 13.87
C ALA A 51 1.64 10.49 12.55
N THR A 52 2.55 11.45 12.33
CA THR A 52 2.63 12.22 11.10
C THR A 52 3.01 11.36 9.91
N GLU A 53 4.08 10.56 10.06
CA GLU A 53 4.56 9.66 9.01
C GLU A 53 3.52 8.59 8.69
N ALA A 54 2.99 7.91 9.71
CA ALA A 54 1.96 6.90 9.53
C ALA A 54 0.70 7.44 8.84
N LEU A 55 0.25 8.65 9.19
CA LEU A 55 -0.93 9.25 8.56
C LEU A 55 -0.67 9.67 7.11
N LEU A 56 0.54 10.18 6.79
CA LEU A 56 0.92 10.49 5.42
C LEU A 56 1.07 9.24 4.55
N GLU A 57 1.66 8.18 5.10
CA GLU A 57 1.76 6.88 4.43
C GLU A 57 0.37 6.33 4.15
N GLU A 58 -0.54 6.36 5.12
CA GLU A 58 -1.91 5.90 4.95
C GLU A 58 -2.63 6.66 3.83
N VAL A 59 -2.50 8.00 3.78
CA VAL A 59 -3.04 8.81 2.67
C VAL A 59 -2.52 8.31 1.31
N GLN A 60 -1.22 8.00 1.20
CA GLN A 60 -0.62 7.53 -0.05
C GLN A 60 -1.09 6.12 -0.42
N TRP A 61 -1.14 5.20 0.55
CA TRP A 61 -1.63 3.84 0.34
C TRP A 61 -3.09 3.83 -0.08
N THR A 62 -3.97 4.52 0.66
CA THR A 62 -5.39 4.59 0.32
C THR A 62 -5.61 5.27 -1.03
N ALA A 63 -4.82 6.30 -1.39
CA ALA A 63 -4.89 6.91 -2.71
C ALA A 63 -4.56 5.89 -3.83
N GLY A 64 -3.51 5.08 -3.63
CA GLY A 64 -3.16 3.99 -4.53
C GLY A 64 -4.26 2.92 -4.64
N HIS A 65 -4.83 2.49 -3.51
CA HIS A 65 -5.95 1.54 -3.49
C HIS A 65 -7.16 2.07 -4.26
N VAL A 66 -7.53 3.34 -4.06
CA VAL A 66 -8.64 3.99 -4.76
C VAL A 66 -8.37 4.05 -6.27
N ALA A 67 -7.15 4.38 -6.68
CA ALA A 67 -6.78 4.41 -8.10
C ALA A 67 -6.92 3.02 -8.74
N TRP A 68 -6.34 2.00 -8.12
CA TRP A 68 -6.41 0.63 -8.62
C TRP A 68 -7.83 0.06 -8.63
N LEU A 69 -8.60 0.27 -7.56
CA LEU A 69 -10.01 -0.17 -7.49
C LEU A 69 -10.88 0.54 -8.52
N ARG A 70 -10.59 1.81 -8.82
CA ARG A 70 -11.28 2.55 -9.88
C ARG A 70 -11.06 1.90 -11.23
N GLU A 71 -9.81 1.59 -11.58
CA GLU A 71 -9.46 0.90 -12.83
C GLU A 71 -10.21 -0.43 -12.92
N ARG A 72 -10.22 -1.21 -11.84
CA ARG A 72 -10.93 -2.50 -11.79
C ARG A 72 -12.44 -2.37 -12.01
N VAL A 73 -13.07 -1.36 -11.40
CA VAL A 73 -14.50 -1.09 -11.60
C VAL A 73 -14.78 -0.63 -13.04
N GLN A 74 -13.90 0.20 -13.61
CA GLN A 74 -14.02 0.68 -14.99
C GLN A 74 -13.83 -0.43 -16.03
N GLU A 75 -12.93 -1.39 -15.78
CA GLU A 75 -12.78 -2.58 -16.62
C GLU A 75 -14.08 -3.39 -16.68
N ILE A 76 -14.71 -3.63 -15.52
CA ILE A 76 -15.95 -4.41 -15.43
C ILE A 76 -17.10 -3.67 -16.12
N GLU A 77 -17.24 -2.37 -15.86
CA GLU A 77 -18.22 -1.51 -16.52
C GLU A 77 -18.03 -1.53 -18.04
N GLY A 78 -16.79 -1.37 -18.50
CA GLY A 78 -16.45 -1.38 -19.92
C GLY A 78 -16.79 -2.70 -20.61
N ALA A 79 -16.49 -3.83 -19.95
CA ALA A 79 -16.84 -5.16 -20.47
C ALA A 79 -18.36 -5.36 -20.57
N ALA A 80 -19.10 -4.98 -19.53
CA ALA A 80 -20.56 -5.09 -19.50
C ALA A 80 -21.24 -4.23 -20.58
N LEU A 81 -20.72 -3.02 -20.82
CA LEU A 81 -21.17 -2.14 -21.89
C LEU A 81 -20.96 -2.75 -23.28
N VAL A 82 -19.80 -3.38 -23.52
CA VAL A 82 -19.52 -4.07 -24.80
C VAL A 82 -20.46 -5.25 -25.01
N GLU A 83 -20.80 -5.97 -23.94
CA GLU A 83 -21.72 -7.12 -23.98
C GLU A 83 -23.20 -6.71 -23.97
N GLY A 84 -23.51 -5.41 -23.82
CA GLY A 84 -24.89 -4.92 -23.78
C GLY A 84 -25.68 -5.35 -22.54
N MET A 85 -25.00 -5.60 -21.43
CA MET A 85 -25.59 -6.11 -20.19
C MET A 85 -26.21 -4.99 -19.35
N ASP A 86 -27.53 -4.82 -19.44
CA ASP A 86 -28.25 -3.77 -18.68
C ASP A 86 -28.94 -4.33 -17.41
N ARG A 87 -29.56 -5.52 -17.49
CA ARG A 87 -30.32 -6.12 -16.37
C ARG A 87 -29.51 -7.00 -15.43
N GLU A 88 -28.46 -7.63 -15.94
CA GLU A 88 -27.55 -8.54 -15.21
C GLU A 88 -26.15 -7.94 -15.13
N HIS A 89 -26.07 -6.62 -14.91
CA HIS A 89 -24.81 -5.90 -14.95
C HIS A 89 -23.86 -6.39 -13.84
N PRO A 90 -22.62 -6.83 -14.14
CA PRO A 90 -21.71 -7.50 -13.18
C PRO A 90 -21.33 -6.69 -11.95
N LEU A 91 -21.50 -5.36 -11.98
CA LEU A 91 -21.29 -4.50 -10.80
C LEU A 91 -22.44 -4.55 -9.79
N VAL A 92 -23.64 -4.98 -10.19
CA VAL A 92 -24.86 -4.92 -9.37
C VAL A 92 -25.65 -6.24 -9.36
N TRP A 93 -25.22 -7.25 -10.11
CA TRP A 93 -25.79 -8.59 -10.15
C TRP A 93 -24.68 -9.64 -10.12
N GLY A 94 -24.89 -10.74 -9.39
CA GLY A 94 -23.98 -11.89 -9.40
C GLY A 94 -24.21 -12.90 -8.28
N VAL A 95 -23.35 -13.92 -8.22
CA VAL A 95 -23.42 -15.00 -7.22
C VAL A 95 -23.10 -14.45 -5.83
N THR A 96 -24.06 -14.57 -4.90
CA THR A 96 -23.90 -14.15 -3.50
C THR A 96 -23.63 -15.32 -2.57
N LYS A 97 -23.98 -16.55 -2.97
CA LYS A 97 -23.78 -17.75 -2.17
C LYS A 97 -23.55 -18.98 -3.04
N GLU A 98 -22.61 -19.82 -2.63
CA GLU A 98 -22.38 -21.14 -3.21
C GLU A 98 -22.50 -22.19 -2.11
N LYS A 99 -23.35 -23.20 -2.34
CA LYS A 99 -23.55 -24.32 -1.40
C LYS A 99 -23.04 -25.62 -2.01
N ILE A 100 -21.91 -26.10 -1.49
CA ILE A 100 -21.14 -27.23 -2.03
C ILE A 100 -21.61 -28.60 -1.48
N GLY A 101 -22.46 -28.64 -0.44
CA GLY A 101 -22.92 -29.88 0.20
C GLY A 101 -24.38 -29.87 0.71
N GLY A 102 -24.97 -31.06 0.83
CA GLY A 102 -26.38 -31.30 1.14
C GLY A 102 -27.22 -31.65 -0.10
N GLU A 103 -28.50 -31.99 0.09
CA GLU A 103 -29.43 -32.27 -1.02
C GLU A 103 -29.70 -31.02 -1.87
N ASP A 104 -29.81 -29.83 -1.25
CA ASP A 104 -29.94 -28.55 -1.98
C ASP A 104 -28.58 -27.90 -2.25
N ARG A 105 -27.83 -28.46 -3.20
CA ARG A 105 -26.61 -27.85 -3.76
C ARG A 105 -26.94 -26.85 -4.87
N GLY A 106 -26.20 -25.74 -4.97
CA GLY A 106 -26.40 -24.74 -6.01
C GLY A 106 -25.78 -23.37 -5.70
N THR A 107 -25.85 -22.48 -6.68
CA THR A 107 -25.49 -21.06 -6.57
C THR A 107 -26.74 -20.21 -6.42
N THR A 108 -26.65 -19.17 -5.59
CA THR A 108 -27.69 -18.14 -5.48
C THR A 108 -27.14 -16.86 -6.09
N GLU A 109 -27.88 -16.30 -7.04
CA GLU A 109 -27.58 -15.01 -7.68
C GLU A 109 -28.60 -13.96 -7.24
N GLU A 110 -28.13 -12.78 -6.91
CA GLU A 110 -28.97 -11.69 -6.40
C GLU A 110 -28.47 -10.34 -6.91
N ALA A 111 -29.37 -9.35 -6.92
CA ALA A 111 -29.03 -7.95 -7.14
C ALA A 111 -28.29 -7.40 -5.91
N ALA A 112 -26.96 -7.43 -5.96
CA ALA A 112 -26.10 -6.90 -4.93
C ALA A 112 -24.86 -6.23 -5.54
N PRO A 113 -24.34 -5.14 -4.95
CA PRO A 113 -23.10 -4.53 -5.42
C PRO A 113 -21.95 -5.54 -5.37
N SER A 114 -21.17 -5.59 -6.44
CA SER A 114 -19.98 -6.44 -6.54
C SER A 114 -18.98 -6.10 -5.43
N ILE A 115 -18.16 -7.07 -5.06
CA ILE A 115 -17.13 -6.86 -4.04
C ILE A 115 -16.18 -5.72 -4.42
N TRP A 116 -15.86 -5.59 -5.71
CA TRP A 116 -15.02 -4.51 -6.24
C TRP A 116 -15.66 -3.15 -6.04
N LEU A 117 -16.95 -3.01 -6.34
CA LEU A 117 -17.67 -1.76 -6.14
C LEU A 117 -17.82 -1.40 -4.65
N LYS A 118 -18.01 -2.40 -3.78
CA LYS A 118 -18.06 -2.20 -2.32
C LYS A 118 -16.72 -1.74 -1.77
N LEU A 119 -15.63 -2.44 -2.10
CA LEU A 119 -14.28 -2.08 -1.68
C LEU A 119 -13.90 -0.69 -2.21
N TYR A 120 -14.23 -0.38 -3.46
CA TYR A 120 -13.98 0.93 -4.04
C TYR A 120 -14.67 2.06 -3.26
N GLN A 121 -15.95 1.89 -2.91
CA GLN A 121 -16.67 2.90 -2.13
C GLN A 121 -16.12 3.03 -0.71
N GLN A 122 -15.75 1.92 -0.07
CA GLN A 122 -15.14 1.91 1.26
C GLN A 122 -13.81 2.66 1.27
N GLU A 123 -12.89 2.33 0.37
CA GLU A 123 -11.58 2.98 0.27
C GLU A 123 -11.72 4.46 -0.10
N ARG A 124 -12.68 4.85 -0.94
CA ARG A 124 -12.95 6.28 -1.23
C ARG A 124 -13.39 7.05 0.00
N ALA A 125 -14.28 6.48 0.80
CA ALA A 125 -14.73 7.10 2.04
C ALA A 125 -13.58 7.20 3.05
N HIS A 126 -12.76 6.16 3.14
CA HIS A 126 -11.57 6.13 3.97
C HIS A 126 -10.54 7.19 3.54
N LEU A 127 -10.27 7.31 2.23
CA LEU A 127 -9.35 8.31 1.68
C LEU A 127 -9.74 9.74 2.08
N VAL A 128 -11.03 10.08 1.91
CA VAL A 128 -11.55 11.40 2.30
C VAL A 128 -11.34 11.63 3.80
N LYS A 129 -11.59 10.61 4.62
CA LYS A 129 -11.39 10.68 6.07
C LYS A 129 -9.92 10.92 6.42
N VAL A 130 -8.99 10.11 5.93
CA VAL A 130 -7.55 10.23 6.28
C VAL A 130 -6.94 11.53 5.76
N CYS A 131 -7.32 11.97 4.55
CA CYS A 131 -6.93 13.29 4.03
C CYS A 131 -7.43 14.42 4.93
N SER A 132 -8.69 14.35 5.37
CA SER A 132 -9.25 15.36 6.26
C SER A 132 -8.54 15.40 7.61
N GLU A 133 -8.16 14.25 8.18
CA GLU A 133 -7.37 14.18 9.42
C GLU A 133 -5.94 14.73 9.22
N ALA A 134 -5.30 14.43 8.09
CA ALA A 134 -3.97 14.93 7.77
C ALA A 134 -3.92 16.46 7.68
N ILE A 135 -4.94 17.06 7.03
CA ILE A 135 -5.11 18.52 6.94
C ILE A 135 -5.37 19.10 8.34
N ARG A 136 -6.28 18.51 9.13
CA ARG A 136 -6.57 18.97 10.50
C ARG A 136 -5.36 18.92 11.42
N ALA A 137 -4.50 17.91 11.25
CA ALA A 137 -3.26 17.76 12.01
C ALA A 137 -2.19 18.82 11.64
N GLY A 138 -2.43 19.62 10.59
CA GLY A 138 -1.54 20.69 10.15
C GLY A 138 -0.21 20.15 9.59
N ILE A 139 -0.25 18.95 9.00
CA ILE A 139 0.97 18.23 8.60
C ILE A 139 1.67 18.98 7.47
N GLU A 140 0.93 19.38 6.44
CA GLU A 140 1.52 20.06 5.28
C GLU A 140 2.05 21.45 5.63
N GLU A 141 1.33 22.21 6.46
CA GLU A 141 1.77 23.51 6.95
C GLU A 141 3.06 23.38 7.78
N ARG A 142 3.17 22.32 8.60
CA ARG A 142 4.39 22.06 9.37
C ARG A 142 5.55 21.67 8.47
N ARG A 143 5.32 20.86 7.42
CA ARG A 143 6.36 20.47 6.45
C ARG A 143 6.88 21.65 5.67
N VAL A 144 5.99 22.51 5.17
CA VAL A 144 6.38 23.75 4.48
C VAL A 144 7.18 24.65 5.42
N ARG A 145 6.68 24.88 6.64
CA ARG A 145 7.39 25.70 7.64
C ARG A 145 8.78 25.15 7.97
N LEU A 146 8.91 23.82 8.11
CA LEU A 146 10.20 23.19 8.36
C LEU A 146 11.15 23.42 7.18
N ALA A 147 10.70 23.19 5.95
CA ALA A 147 11.48 23.44 4.74
C ALA A 147 11.92 24.92 4.62
N GLU A 148 11.02 25.86 4.87
CA GLU A 148 11.31 27.30 4.88
C GLU A 148 12.35 27.65 5.96
N SER A 149 12.19 27.11 7.18
CA SER A 149 13.14 27.35 8.27
C SER A 149 14.53 26.80 7.97
N GLN A 150 14.62 25.62 7.36
CA GLN A 150 15.88 25.02 6.92
C GLN A 150 16.52 25.85 5.81
N GLY A 151 15.74 26.31 4.83
CA GLY A 151 16.20 27.22 3.78
C GLY A 151 16.75 28.54 4.35
N ALA A 152 16.08 29.11 5.36
CA ALA A 152 16.55 30.32 6.05
C ALA A 152 17.88 30.09 6.77
N LEU A 153 18.04 28.95 7.46
CA LEU A 153 19.29 28.58 8.14
C LEU A 153 20.45 28.40 7.16
N VAL A 154 20.23 27.70 6.04
CA VAL A 154 21.24 27.54 4.99
C VAL A 154 21.65 28.90 4.41
N ALA A 155 20.68 29.76 4.10
CA ALA A 155 20.97 31.09 3.58
C ALA A 155 21.73 31.97 4.60
N GLN A 156 21.42 31.83 5.90
CA GLN A 156 22.14 32.53 6.97
C GLN A 156 23.58 32.04 7.09
N ALA A 157 23.81 30.72 7.05
CA ALA A 157 25.14 30.14 7.09
C ALA A 157 26.00 30.60 5.90
N ILE A 158 25.44 30.59 4.68
CA ILE A 158 26.13 31.09 3.48
C ILE A 158 26.50 32.56 3.63
N ARG A 159 25.58 33.40 4.12
CA ARG A 159 25.88 34.84 4.34
C ARG A 159 26.99 35.05 5.37
N ALA A 160 26.98 34.29 6.47
CA ALA A 160 28.04 34.36 7.49
C ALA A 160 29.39 33.96 6.91
N ILE A 161 29.46 32.83 6.19
CA ILE A 161 30.69 32.35 5.53
C ILE A 161 31.22 33.41 4.56
N LEU A 162 30.38 33.98 3.71
CA LEU A 162 30.80 34.99 2.74
C LEU A 162 31.25 36.30 3.40
N ALA A 163 30.66 36.67 4.54
CA ALA A 163 31.08 37.82 5.32
C ALA A 163 32.47 37.61 5.94
N ASP A 164 32.73 36.43 6.49
CA ASP A 164 34.02 36.08 7.11
C ASP A 164 35.17 35.99 6.08
N LEU A 165 34.86 35.69 4.82
CA LEU A 165 35.83 35.61 3.73
C LEU A 165 36.36 36.97 3.24
N GLY A 166 35.76 38.09 3.67
CA GLY A 166 36.27 39.44 3.37
C GLY A 166 36.31 39.76 1.87
N LEU A 167 35.23 39.48 1.15
CA LEU A 167 35.13 39.64 -0.31
C LEU A 167 35.34 41.10 -0.76
N THR A 168 35.96 41.29 -1.94
CA THR A 168 36.00 42.61 -2.59
C THR A 168 34.61 43.05 -3.05
N THR A 169 34.42 44.34 -3.33
CA THR A 169 33.15 44.88 -3.84
C THR A 169 32.69 44.17 -5.12
N GLU A 170 33.62 43.90 -6.04
CA GLU A 170 33.33 43.18 -7.30
C GLU A 170 32.95 41.72 -7.04
N GLN A 171 33.58 41.04 -6.07
CA GLN A 171 33.24 39.67 -5.70
C GLN A 171 31.87 39.62 -5.00
N GLN A 172 31.59 40.56 -4.11
CA GLN A 172 30.33 40.67 -3.39
C GLN A 172 29.15 40.89 -4.36
N ALA A 173 29.34 41.72 -5.40
CA ALA A 173 28.32 41.94 -6.43
C ALA A 173 27.93 40.65 -7.17
N ARG A 174 28.87 39.70 -7.32
CA ARG A 174 28.63 38.41 -8.01
C ARG A 174 27.92 37.38 -7.13
N VAL A 175 27.87 37.56 -5.81
CA VAL A 175 27.25 36.60 -4.87
C VAL A 175 25.78 36.32 -5.21
N ALA A 176 25.02 37.37 -5.53
CA ALA A 176 23.59 37.27 -5.84
C ALA A 176 23.29 36.47 -7.12
N GLU A 177 24.28 36.29 -8.00
CA GLU A 177 24.17 35.46 -9.20
C GLU A 177 24.71 34.04 -8.96
N VAL A 178 25.91 33.94 -8.37
CA VAL A 178 26.65 32.68 -8.22
C VAL A 178 25.96 31.74 -7.24
N VAL A 179 25.56 32.23 -6.07
CA VAL A 179 24.97 31.38 -5.01
C VAL A 179 23.64 30.77 -5.47
N PRO A 180 22.65 31.54 -5.98
CA PRO A 180 21.40 30.95 -6.45
C PRO A 180 21.58 29.99 -7.63
N ARG A 181 22.53 30.25 -8.54
CA ARG A 181 22.84 29.34 -9.65
C ARG A 181 23.24 27.95 -9.13
N HIS A 182 24.10 27.87 -8.13
CA HIS A 182 24.52 26.59 -7.56
C HIS A 182 23.43 25.94 -6.70
N LEU A 183 22.67 26.71 -5.92
CA LEU A 183 21.56 26.16 -5.13
C LEU A 183 20.45 25.57 -6.01
N ARG A 184 20.14 26.21 -7.15
CA ARG A 184 19.17 25.65 -8.12
C ARG A 184 19.70 24.37 -8.77
N ALA A 185 20.99 24.32 -9.11
CA ALA A 185 21.59 23.12 -9.68
C ALA A 185 21.49 21.90 -8.75
N LEU A 186 21.59 22.11 -7.43
CA LEU A 186 21.36 21.06 -6.42
C LEU A 186 19.90 20.60 -6.34
N ALA A 187 18.93 21.50 -6.55
CA ALA A 187 17.50 21.16 -6.49
C ALA A 187 17.00 20.42 -7.75
N SER A 188 17.74 20.50 -8.86
CA SER A 188 17.44 19.83 -10.12
C SER A 188 18.20 18.53 -10.34
N ALA A 189 19.08 18.16 -9.42
CA ALA A 189 19.87 16.91 -9.43
C ALA A 189 19.16 15.84 -8.60
#